data_AF-X0YBH1-F1
#
_entry.id   AF-X0YBH1-F1
#
_cell.length_a   1.000
_cell.length_b   1.000
_cell.length_c   1.000
_cell.angle_alpha   90.00
_cell.angle_beta   90.00
_cell.angle_gamma   90.00
#
_symmetry.space_group_name_H-M   'P 1'
#
loop_
_entity.id
_entity.type
_entity.pdbx_description
1 polymer ?
#
loop_
_entity_poly.entity_id
_entity_poly.type
_entity_poly.pdbx_seq_one_letter_code
_entity_poly.pdbx_strand_id
1 'polypeptide(L)'
;MKVKFYYNHPLNIDITTDKDVAVYIDRFPVKVIPGGSIRIIILEEACRDDLVLLANKYPSKYTYLLTYRDSLLETNNKARFFHCINTWVKGYVSPWKRFSVSTVVGGKRMANMEGYAVRHELWRNRGRIEVVRHFYLSGHYKWKGANYDNELVLGDSKTPLFDSQYHIAIENTSMNNYFTEKLIDCFQTLTVPIYYGAENIGEF
;
A
#
# COMPACT_ATOMS: atom_id res chain seq x y z
N MET A 1 9.65 -0.31 -29.86
CA MET A 1 10.52 -0.44 -28.66
C MET A 1 9.69 -1.02 -27.51
N LYS A 2 10.31 -1.59 -26.48
CA LYS A 2 9.62 -2.10 -25.28
C LYS A 2 9.78 -1.12 -24.12
N VAL A 3 8.75 -1.00 -23.29
CA VAL A 3 8.84 -0.25 -22.03
C VAL A 3 9.76 -0.99 -21.06
N LYS A 4 10.74 -0.29 -20.49
CA LYS A 4 11.65 -0.83 -19.46
C LYS A 4 11.18 -0.40 -18.08
N PHE A 5 10.92 -1.35 -17.19
CA PHE A 5 10.55 -1.10 -15.81
C PHE A 5 11.74 -1.28 -14.87
N TYR A 6 11.90 -0.34 -13.94
CA TYR A 6 12.89 -0.37 -12.87
C TYR A 6 12.16 -0.34 -11.54
N TYR A 7 12.01 -1.51 -10.93
CA TYR A 7 11.30 -1.69 -9.66
C TYR A 7 12.03 -2.70 -8.77
N ASN A 8 11.72 -2.70 -7.48
CA ASN A 8 12.29 -3.66 -6.52
C ASN A 8 11.66 -5.05 -6.64
N HIS A 9 10.48 -5.16 -7.24
CA HIS A 9 9.76 -6.41 -7.40
C HIS A 9 9.67 -6.79 -8.89
N PRO A 10 9.59 -8.09 -9.21
CA PRO A 10 9.41 -8.54 -10.58
C PRO A 10 8.08 -8.04 -11.15
N LEU A 11 8.15 -7.41 -12.33
CA LEU A 11 7.01 -6.99 -13.13
C LEU A 11 7.03 -7.77 -14.44
N ASN A 12 6.03 -8.60 -14.67
CA ASN A 12 5.87 -9.34 -15.93
C ASN A 12 4.77 -8.68 -16.77
N ILE A 13 5.12 -7.54 -17.36
CA ILE A 13 4.22 -6.74 -18.20
C ILE A 13 4.94 -6.49 -19.52
N ASP A 14 4.30 -6.84 -20.63
CA ASP A 14 4.81 -6.56 -21.97
C ASP A 14 4.00 -5.43 -22.60
N ILE A 15 4.62 -4.26 -22.76
CA ILE A 15 4.02 -3.10 -23.40
C ILE A 15 4.91 -2.65 -24.55
N THR A 16 4.29 -2.54 -25.74
CA THR A 16 4.91 -2.05 -26.96
C THR A 16 4.61 -0.58 -27.18
N THR A 17 5.61 0.17 -27.65
CA THR A 17 5.51 1.60 -27.93
C THR A 17 6.42 2.00 -29.09
N ASP A 18 6.06 3.10 -29.75
CA ASP A 18 6.82 3.79 -30.78
C ASP A 18 7.98 4.64 -30.22
N LYS A 19 8.10 4.76 -28.89
CA LYS A 19 9.17 5.51 -28.21
C LYS A 19 9.97 4.64 -27.24
N ASP A 20 11.20 5.03 -26.96
CA ASP A 20 11.94 4.45 -25.83
C ASP A 20 11.36 4.97 -24.53
N VAL A 21 10.81 4.08 -23.70
CA VAL A 21 10.17 4.44 -22.42
C VAL A 21 10.85 3.70 -21.28
N ALA A 22 11.24 4.46 -20.25
CA ALA A 22 11.75 3.92 -18.99
C ALA A 22 10.86 4.36 -17.83
N VAL A 23 10.32 3.40 -17.09
CA VAL A 23 9.46 3.61 -15.91
C VAL A 23 10.24 3.24 -14.66
N TYR A 24 10.35 4.16 -13.72
CA TYR A 24 11.00 3.94 -12.43
C TYR A 24 9.95 4.03 -11.33
N ILE A 25 9.79 2.95 -10.57
CA ILE A 25 8.82 2.88 -9.47
C ILE A 25 9.59 2.94 -8.15
N ASP A 26 9.31 3.96 -7.33
CA ASP A 26 10.05 4.31 -6.11
C ASP A 26 11.57 4.34 -6.28
N ARG A 27 12.01 4.80 -7.45
CA ARG A 27 13.40 4.99 -7.82
C ARG A 27 13.54 6.28 -8.63
N PHE A 28 14.65 7.00 -8.45
CA PHE A 28 14.86 8.29 -9.11
C PHE A 28 16.25 8.39 -9.75
N PRO A 29 16.38 8.18 -11.07
CA PRO A 29 17.66 8.34 -11.77
C PRO A 29 17.96 9.83 -12.04
N VAL A 30 19.16 10.29 -11.66
CA VAL A 30 19.61 11.67 -11.91
C VAL A 30 20.33 11.86 -13.26
N LYS A 31 20.43 10.80 -14.06
CA LYS A 31 21.04 10.85 -15.40
C LYS A 31 20.16 11.65 -16.37
N VAL A 32 20.78 12.24 -17.40
CA VAL A 32 20.05 12.93 -18.48
C VAL A 32 19.07 11.94 -19.14
N ILE A 33 17.93 12.45 -19.62
CA ILE A 33 16.97 11.66 -20.39
C ILE A 33 17.54 11.52 -21.80
N PRO A 34 17.72 10.30 -22.34
CA PRO A 34 18.14 10.13 -23.73
C PRO A 34 17.22 10.90 -24.70
N GLY A 35 17.78 11.50 -25.74
CA GLY A 35 17.01 12.28 -26.72
C GLY A 35 15.88 11.47 -27.34
N GLY A 36 14.67 12.04 -27.42
CA GLY A 36 13.48 11.37 -27.97
C GLY A 36 12.84 10.29 -27.07
N SER A 37 13.44 9.98 -25.92
CA SER A 37 12.90 9.00 -24.97
C SER A 37 11.97 9.64 -23.92
N ILE A 38 11.13 8.81 -23.30
CA ILE A 38 10.24 9.18 -22.21
C ILE A 38 10.75 8.53 -20.93
N ARG A 39 10.84 9.31 -19.86
CA ARG A 39 11.06 8.77 -18.51
C ARG A 39 9.85 9.07 -17.62
N ILE A 40 9.29 8.02 -17.04
CA ILE A 40 8.19 8.10 -16.08
C ILE A 40 8.75 7.74 -14.70
N ILE A 41 8.47 8.56 -13.71
CA ILE A 41 8.69 8.24 -12.30
C ILE A 41 7.33 7.96 -11.67
N ILE A 42 7.22 6.88 -10.91
CA ILE A 42 6.05 6.54 -10.11
C ILE A 42 6.48 6.55 -8.64
N LEU A 43 5.83 7.36 -7.81
CA LEU A 43 6.03 7.39 -6.36
C LEU A 43 4.82 6.75 -5.69
N GLU A 44 5.01 5.52 -5.22
CA GLU A 44 3.98 4.62 -4.69
C GLU A 44 4.06 4.51 -3.16
N GLU A 45 5.27 4.39 -2.61
CA GLU A 45 5.45 4.17 -1.18
C GLU A 45 5.29 5.46 -0.36
N ALA A 46 4.63 5.35 0.78
CA ALA A 46 4.43 6.50 1.68
C ALA A 46 5.76 6.95 2.33
N CYS A 47 6.75 6.05 2.47
CA CYS A 47 8.05 6.34 3.09
C CYS A 47 9.10 6.75 2.04
N ARG A 48 8.81 7.78 1.25
CA ARG A 48 9.67 8.23 0.13
C ARG A 48 9.84 9.75 0.05
N ASP A 49 9.91 10.42 1.19
CA ASP A 49 10.12 11.88 1.24
C ASP A 49 11.44 12.29 0.56
N ASP A 50 12.46 11.42 0.61
CA ASP A 50 13.70 11.57 -0.15
C ASP A 50 13.46 11.69 -1.66
N LEU A 51 12.57 10.87 -2.22
CA LEU A 51 12.22 10.92 -3.64
C LEU A 51 11.34 12.11 -3.98
N VAL A 52 10.46 12.54 -3.07
CA VAL A 52 9.69 13.79 -3.20
C VAL A 52 10.65 14.98 -3.31
N LEU A 53 11.67 15.05 -2.45
CA LEU A 53 12.70 16.09 -2.51
C LEU A 53 13.48 16.05 -3.83
N LEU A 54 13.85 14.87 -4.32
CA LEU A 54 14.52 14.72 -5.61
C LEU A 54 13.63 15.15 -6.79
N ALA A 55 12.34 14.82 -6.75
CA ALA A 55 11.38 15.20 -7.79
C ALA A 55 11.25 16.73 -7.91
N ASN A 56 11.22 17.43 -6.77
CA ASN A 56 11.22 18.89 -6.71
C ASN A 56 12.56 19.50 -7.14
N LYS A 57 13.68 18.91 -6.71
CA LYS A 57 15.02 19.44 -7.01
C LYS A 57 15.41 19.26 -8.48
N TYR A 58 14.94 18.19 -9.13
CA TYR A 58 15.41 17.80 -10.46
C TYR A 58 14.26 17.52 -11.46
N PRO A 59 13.38 18.49 -11.73
CA PRO A 59 12.23 18.30 -12.62
C PRO A 59 12.62 18.01 -14.07
N SER A 60 13.84 18.35 -14.50
CA SER A 60 14.36 18.03 -15.83
C SER A 60 14.74 16.55 -16.01
N LYS A 61 14.74 15.75 -14.94
CA LYS A 61 15.19 14.34 -14.97
C LYS A 61 14.10 13.35 -15.27
N TYR A 62 12.86 13.78 -15.46
CA TYR A 62 11.74 12.96 -15.91
C TYR A 62 10.81 13.72 -16.86
N THR A 63 10.06 12.96 -17.65
CA THR A 63 9.02 13.47 -18.55
C THR A 63 7.69 13.57 -17.81
N TYR A 64 7.33 12.52 -17.06
CA TYR A 64 6.11 12.46 -16.26
C TYR A 64 6.41 11.96 -14.84
N LEU A 65 5.64 12.44 -13.87
CA LEU A 65 5.67 12.00 -12.49
C LEU A 65 4.26 11.53 -12.11
N LEU A 66 4.12 10.28 -11.72
CA LEU A 66 2.86 9.68 -11.29
C LEU A 66 2.90 9.53 -9.76
N THR A 67 1.94 10.11 -9.05
CA THR A 67 1.93 10.09 -7.58
C THR A 67 0.56 10.45 -7.03
N TYR A 68 0.35 10.16 -5.74
CA TYR A 68 -0.80 10.61 -4.95
C TYR A 68 -0.43 11.76 -3.98
N ARG A 69 0.84 12.20 -3.95
CA ARG A 69 1.32 13.27 -3.07
C ARG A 69 0.79 14.64 -3.51
N ASP A 70 -0.11 15.22 -2.73
CA ASP A 70 -0.67 16.56 -2.96
C ASP A 70 0.43 17.61 -3.18
N SER A 71 1.47 17.60 -2.35
CA SER A 71 2.59 18.55 -2.43
C SER A 71 3.29 18.58 -3.79
N LEU A 72 3.31 17.45 -4.50
CA LEU A 72 3.85 17.37 -5.86
C LEU A 72 2.76 17.71 -6.89
N LEU A 73 1.53 17.26 -6.70
CA LEU A 73 0.43 17.48 -7.63
C LEU A 73 0.08 18.97 -7.78
N GLU A 74 0.17 19.73 -6.70
CA GLU A 74 -0.14 21.16 -6.66
C GLU A 74 0.94 22.03 -7.30
N THR A 75 2.22 21.60 -7.22
CA THR A 75 3.36 22.47 -7.56
C THR A 75 4.10 22.05 -8.83
N ASN A 76 3.93 20.81 -9.28
CA ASN A 76 4.70 20.24 -10.38
C ASN A 76 3.80 19.95 -11.59
N ASN A 77 3.97 20.73 -12.66
CA ASN A 77 3.17 20.60 -13.87
C ASN A 77 3.35 19.26 -14.63
N LYS A 78 4.37 18.46 -14.29
CA LYS A 78 4.59 17.10 -14.80
C LYS A 78 3.96 16.02 -13.92
N ALA A 79 3.55 16.37 -12.71
CA ALA A 79 2.88 15.47 -11.79
C ALA A 79 1.46 15.18 -12.29
N ARG A 80 1.06 13.92 -12.25
CA ARG A 80 -0.28 13.46 -12.53
C ARG A 80 -0.70 12.54 -11.39
N PHE A 81 -1.93 12.73 -10.97
CA PHE A 81 -2.53 11.91 -9.95
C PHE A 81 -2.55 10.44 -10.41
N PHE A 82 -2.01 9.56 -9.57
CA PHE A 82 -1.95 8.14 -9.85
C PHE A 82 -1.99 7.34 -8.57
N HIS A 83 -2.93 6.41 -8.51
CA HIS A 83 -3.07 5.46 -7.41
C HIS A 83 -2.46 4.12 -7.82
N CYS A 84 -1.43 3.68 -7.12
CA CYS A 84 -0.90 2.32 -7.24
C CYS A 84 -1.76 1.35 -6.43
N ILE A 85 -2.99 1.11 -6.90
CA ILE A 85 -3.88 0.16 -6.25
C ILE A 85 -3.57 -1.25 -6.75
N ASN A 86 -3.36 -2.18 -5.82
CA ASN A 86 -3.27 -3.61 -6.11
C ASN A 86 -4.10 -4.41 -5.09
N THR A 87 -4.22 -5.72 -5.31
CA THR A 87 -4.82 -6.66 -4.36
C THR A 87 -3.93 -7.89 -4.23
N TRP A 88 -3.89 -8.44 -3.02
CA TRP A 88 -3.13 -9.65 -2.70
C TRP A 88 -4.04 -10.87 -2.63
N VAL A 89 -5.36 -10.67 -2.66
CA VAL A 89 -6.34 -11.74 -2.65
C VAL A 89 -6.76 -12.07 -4.08
N LYS A 90 -6.59 -13.34 -4.47
CA LYS A 90 -6.95 -13.84 -5.80
C LYS A 90 -7.86 -15.05 -5.66
N GLY A 91 -8.88 -15.13 -6.51
CA GLY A 91 -9.78 -16.28 -6.56
C GLY A 91 -10.55 -16.53 -5.26
N TYR A 92 -10.85 -15.48 -4.50
CA TYR A 92 -11.63 -15.61 -3.27
C TYR A 92 -13.03 -16.10 -3.60
N VAL A 93 -13.41 -17.22 -3.00
CA VAL A 93 -14.78 -17.74 -3.05
C VAL A 93 -15.37 -17.45 -1.68
N SER A 94 -16.47 -16.71 -1.64
CA SER A 94 -17.11 -16.35 -0.38
C SER A 94 -17.55 -17.60 0.37
N PRO A 95 -16.95 -17.92 1.53
CA PRO A 95 -17.64 -18.74 2.50
C PRO A 95 -18.77 -17.87 3.07
N TRP A 96 -19.82 -18.50 3.61
CA TRP A 96 -20.81 -17.76 4.40
C TRP A 96 -20.09 -17.01 5.53
N LYS A 97 -20.07 -15.67 5.47
CA LYS A 97 -19.28 -14.85 6.40
C LYS A 97 -19.90 -14.88 7.79
N ARG A 98 -19.03 -14.87 8.81
CA ARG A 98 -19.44 -14.84 10.22
C ARG A 98 -19.49 -13.41 10.74
N PHE A 99 -20.52 -13.08 11.51
CA PHE A 99 -20.57 -11.83 12.27
C PHE A 99 -19.43 -11.81 13.30
N SER A 100 -18.33 -11.19 12.90
CA SER A 100 -17.07 -11.11 13.63
C SER A 100 -16.19 -10.06 12.96
N VAL A 101 -15.13 -9.67 13.66
CA VAL A 101 -14.15 -8.69 13.16
C VAL A 101 -12.76 -9.31 13.13
N SER A 102 -12.06 -9.13 12.01
CA SER A 102 -10.69 -9.58 11.85
C SER A 102 -9.71 -8.42 11.68
N THR A 103 -8.43 -8.71 11.90
CA THR A 103 -7.31 -7.83 11.54
C THR A 103 -6.03 -8.67 11.51
N VAL A 104 -4.94 -8.11 10.96
CA VAL A 104 -3.61 -8.70 11.06
C VAL A 104 -2.60 -7.68 11.59
N VAL A 105 -1.81 -8.09 12.57
CA VAL A 105 -0.80 -7.25 13.21
C VAL A 105 0.60 -7.86 13.04
N GLY A 106 1.47 -7.11 12.35
CA GLY A 106 2.87 -7.45 12.18
C GLY A 106 3.80 -6.68 13.12
N GLY A 107 5.06 -7.09 13.17
CA GLY A 107 6.09 -6.53 14.05
C GLY A 107 6.82 -5.30 13.53
N LYS A 108 6.53 -4.85 12.30
CA LYS A 108 7.20 -3.69 11.69
C LYS A 108 6.92 -2.43 12.50
N ARG A 109 7.95 -1.58 12.62
CA ARG A 109 7.90 -0.23 13.17
C ARG A 109 8.81 0.64 12.33
N MET A 110 8.41 1.88 12.09
CA MET A 110 9.17 2.84 11.29
C MET A 110 8.75 4.24 11.69
N ALA A 111 9.71 5.18 11.74
CA ALA A 111 9.41 6.59 11.92
C ALA A 111 8.53 7.09 10.76
N ASN A 112 7.60 8.01 11.05
CA ASN A 112 6.65 8.56 10.06
C ASN A 112 5.73 7.51 9.40
N MET A 113 5.50 6.40 10.09
CA MET A 113 4.56 5.34 9.71
C MET A 113 3.76 4.91 10.95
N GLU A 114 3.02 5.86 11.50
CA GLU A 114 2.30 5.74 12.76
C GLU A 114 1.21 4.66 12.74
N GLY A 115 0.69 4.29 11.56
CA GLY A 115 -0.23 3.18 11.41
C GLY A 115 0.30 1.85 11.95
N TYR A 116 1.63 1.64 11.97
CA TYR A 116 2.23 0.50 12.67
C TYR A 116 1.98 0.55 14.18
N ALA A 117 2.08 1.72 14.80
CA ALA A 117 1.81 1.91 16.23
C ALA A 117 0.31 1.75 16.54
N VAL A 118 -0.58 2.28 15.68
CA VAL A 118 -2.03 2.11 15.81
C VAL A 118 -2.41 0.62 15.82
N ARG A 119 -1.83 -0.20 14.93
CA ARG A 119 -2.05 -1.66 14.94
C ARG A 119 -1.60 -2.33 16.25
N HIS A 120 -0.47 -1.88 16.83
CA HIS A 120 0.01 -2.41 18.12
C HIS A 120 -0.88 -1.97 19.28
N GLU A 121 -1.42 -0.76 19.24
CA GLU A 121 -2.38 -0.25 20.21
C GLU A 121 -3.71 -1.02 20.13
N LEU A 122 -4.23 -1.24 18.91
CA LEU A 122 -5.41 -2.07 18.67
C LEU A 122 -5.22 -3.46 19.28
N TRP A 123 -4.07 -4.10 19.04
CA TRP A 123 -3.79 -5.42 19.60
C TRP A 123 -3.81 -5.43 21.13
N ARG A 124 -3.17 -4.45 21.77
CA ARG A 124 -3.11 -4.35 23.24
C ARG A 124 -4.47 -4.09 23.86
N ASN A 125 -5.31 -3.32 23.17
CA ASN A 125 -6.64 -2.94 23.62
C ASN A 125 -7.75 -3.85 23.09
N ARG A 126 -7.42 -4.94 22.38
CA ARG A 126 -8.40 -5.80 21.71
C ARG A 126 -9.47 -6.36 22.64
N GLY A 127 -9.18 -6.47 23.95
CA GLY A 127 -10.14 -6.88 24.98
C GLY A 127 -11.36 -5.98 25.13
N ARG A 128 -11.27 -4.72 24.67
CA ARG A 128 -12.37 -3.75 24.70
C ARG A 128 -13.40 -3.94 23.59
N ILE A 129 -13.11 -4.80 22.62
CA ILE A 129 -14.02 -5.12 21.51
C ILE A 129 -14.84 -6.35 21.93
N GLU A 130 -16.14 -6.15 22.10
CA GLU A 130 -17.06 -7.16 22.64
C GLU A 130 -17.53 -8.17 21.58
N VAL A 131 -17.50 -7.80 20.30
CA VAL A 131 -17.82 -8.72 19.20
C VAL A 131 -16.76 -9.81 19.05
N VAL A 132 -17.13 -10.94 18.44
CA VAL A 132 -16.19 -12.05 18.15
C VAL A 132 -15.02 -11.54 17.32
N ARG A 133 -13.80 -11.86 17.74
CA ARG A 133 -12.54 -11.39 17.14
C ARG A 133 -11.77 -12.54 16.50
N HIS A 134 -11.36 -12.35 15.25
CA HIS A 134 -10.37 -13.17 14.57
C HIS A 134 -9.13 -12.31 14.29
N PHE A 135 -8.40 -11.96 15.35
CA PHE A 135 -7.22 -11.10 15.25
C PHE A 135 -5.98 -11.98 15.06
N TYR A 136 -5.24 -11.74 14.00
CA TYR A 136 -4.07 -12.54 13.65
C TYR A 136 -2.77 -11.78 13.92
N LEU A 137 -1.76 -12.49 14.42
CA LEU A 137 -0.37 -12.04 14.33
C LEU A 137 0.20 -12.48 12.97
N SER A 138 1.03 -11.62 12.36
CA SER A 138 1.70 -11.96 11.10
C SER A 138 2.75 -13.06 11.31
N GLY A 139 2.67 -14.14 10.53
CA GLY A 139 3.73 -15.17 10.48
C GLY A 139 5.02 -14.70 9.81
N HIS A 140 4.93 -13.76 8.86
CA HIS A 140 6.07 -13.25 8.09
C HIS A 140 6.89 -12.20 8.84
N TYR A 141 6.23 -11.26 9.51
CA TYR A 141 6.89 -10.20 10.28
C TYR A 141 6.54 -10.34 11.75
N LYS A 142 7.20 -11.27 12.45
CA LYS A 142 6.93 -11.54 13.86
C LYS A 142 7.18 -10.32 14.75
N TRP A 143 6.18 -9.95 15.52
CA TRP A 143 6.24 -8.90 16.53
C TRP A 143 6.79 -9.42 17.86
N LYS A 144 8.00 -9.00 18.24
CA LYS A 144 8.62 -9.35 19.53
C LYS A 144 7.84 -8.88 20.77
N GLY A 145 6.91 -7.94 20.61
CA GLY A 145 6.09 -7.40 21.70
C GLY A 145 4.77 -8.13 21.92
N ALA A 146 4.51 -9.23 21.21
CA ALA A 146 3.36 -10.09 21.43
C ALA A 146 3.80 -11.50 21.82
N ASN A 147 3.04 -12.14 22.71
CA ASN A 147 3.08 -13.58 22.88
C ASN A 147 2.24 -14.23 21.77
N TYR A 148 2.77 -15.28 21.15
CA TYR A 148 2.11 -16.04 20.09
C TYR A 148 1.38 -17.28 20.64
N ASP A 149 1.65 -17.65 21.90
CA ASP A 149 1.01 -18.79 22.54
C ASP A 149 -0.51 -18.57 22.62
N ASN A 150 -1.27 -19.53 22.09
CA ASN A 150 -2.73 -19.49 22.00
C ASN A 150 -3.31 -18.32 21.18
N GLU A 151 -2.51 -17.67 20.33
CA GLU A 151 -2.98 -16.62 19.42
C GLU A 151 -3.10 -17.14 17.98
N LEU A 152 -3.99 -16.54 17.20
CA LEU A 152 -4.09 -16.84 15.77
C LEU A 152 -2.86 -16.28 15.04
N VAL A 153 -2.26 -17.08 14.17
CA VAL A 153 -1.13 -16.67 13.33
C VAL A 153 -1.52 -16.80 11.88
N LEU A 154 -1.40 -15.71 11.12
CA LEU A 154 -1.66 -15.71 9.69
C LEU A 154 -0.45 -16.27 8.94
N GLY A 155 -0.69 -17.33 8.15
CA GLY A 155 0.28 -17.88 7.20
C GLY A 155 0.30 -17.11 5.87
N ASP A 156 0.66 -17.81 4.79
CA ASP A 156 0.87 -17.20 3.47
C ASP A 156 -0.43 -16.67 2.83
N SER A 157 -1.58 -17.30 3.15
CA SER A 157 -2.88 -16.89 2.61
C SER A 157 -3.51 -15.82 3.49
N LYS A 158 -3.95 -14.71 2.87
CA LYS A 158 -4.78 -13.69 3.50
C LYS A 158 -6.27 -14.08 3.61
N THR A 159 -6.71 -15.13 2.91
CA THR A 159 -8.12 -15.57 2.87
C THR A 159 -8.78 -15.68 4.24
N PRO A 160 -8.13 -16.25 5.29
CA PRO A 160 -8.76 -16.38 6.61
C PRO A 160 -9.18 -15.05 7.25
N LEU A 161 -8.55 -13.93 6.87
CA LEU A 161 -8.96 -12.61 7.36
C LEU A 161 -10.38 -12.27 6.91
N PHE A 162 -10.81 -12.75 5.75
CA PHE A 162 -12.04 -12.32 5.10
C PHE A 162 -13.22 -13.26 5.35
N ASP A 163 -13.06 -14.29 6.20
CA ASP A 163 -14.19 -15.10 6.70
C ASP A 163 -15.07 -14.30 7.69
N SER A 164 -14.54 -13.20 8.21
CA SER A 164 -15.25 -12.22 9.03
C SER A 164 -16.00 -11.22 8.15
N GLN A 165 -17.21 -10.83 8.58
CA GLN A 165 -18.00 -9.77 7.93
C GLN A 165 -17.29 -8.41 7.96
N TYR A 166 -16.50 -8.15 9.00
CA TYR A 166 -15.75 -6.89 9.17
C TYR A 166 -14.25 -7.15 9.23
N HIS A 167 -13.46 -6.26 8.64
CA HIS A 167 -12.00 -6.27 8.74
C HIS A 167 -11.47 -4.89 9.11
N ILE A 168 -10.63 -4.81 10.15
CA ILE A 168 -9.97 -3.56 10.53
C ILE A 168 -8.73 -3.39 9.65
N ALA A 169 -8.86 -2.53 8.63
CA ALA A 169 -7.85 -2.21 7.65
C ALA A 169 -7.13 -0.91 8.03
N ILE A 170 -5.95 -1.04 8.62
CA ILE A 170 -5.12 0.10 9.04
C ILE A 170 -3.98 0.24 8.06
N GLU A 171 -3.80 1.38 7.42
CA GLU A 171 -2.67 1.67 6.55
C GLU A 171 -1.37 1.87 7.32
N ASN A 172 -0.25 1.97 6.60
CA ASN A 172 1.04 2.21 7.27
C ASN A 172 1.13 3.63 7.85
N THR A 173 0.40 4.57 7.28
CA THR A 173 0.25 5.97 7.73
C THR A 173 -1.08 6.54 7.23
N SER A 174 -1.60 7.57 7.90
CA SER A 174 -2.70 8.43 7.50
C SER A 174 -2.16 9.55 6.61
N MET A 175 -2.52 9.52 5.32
CA MET A 175 -2.11 10.53 4.35
C MET A 175 -3.17 10.61 3.26
N ASN A 176 -3.55 11.83 2.88
CA ASN A 176 -4.49 12.04 1.77
C ASN A 176 -4.05 11.25 0.54
N ASN A 177 -5.05 10.69 -0.16
CA ASN A 177 -4.87 9.87 -1.35
C ASN A 177 -4.03 8.60 -1.16
N TYR A 178 -3.65 8.24 0.08
CA TYR A 178 -2.90 7.02 0.36
C TYR A 178 -3.81 5.91 0.90
N PHE A 179 -4.23 5.03 0.00
CA PHE A 179 -4.82 3.75 0.33
C PHE A 179 -4.24 2.67 -0.58
N THR A 180 -4.21 1.43 -0.08
CA THR A 180 -3.46 0.33 -0.69
C THR A 180 -4.32 -0.93 -0.83
N GLU A 181 -3.67 -2.08 -1.03
CA GLU A 181 -4.33 -3.38 -0.99
C GLU A 181 -5.13 -3.63 0.28
N LYS A 182 -4.81 -2.99 1.42
CA LYS A 182 -5.44 -3.34 2.70
C LYS A 182 -6.92 -3.03 2.65
N LEU A 183 -7.28 -1.89 2.06
CA LEU A 183 -8.66 -1.51 1.82
C LEU A 183 -9.25 -2.34 0.67
N ILE A 184 -8.51 -2.49 -0.43
CA ILE A 184 -9.01 -3.11 -1.65
C ILE A 184 -9.23 -4.63 -1.49
N ASP A 185 -8.41 -5.31 -0.70
CA ASP A 185 -8.61 -6.71 -0.33
C ASP A 185 -9.94 -6.90 0.41
N CYS A 186 -10.43 -5.91 1.18
CA CYS A 186 -11.75 -5.97 1.81
C CYS A 186 -12.87 -5.97 0.76
N PHE A 187 -12.82 -5.02 -0.19
CA PHE A 187 -13.82 -4.93 -1.25
C PHE A 187 -13.78 -6.15 -2.18
N GLN A 188 -12.59 -6.60 -2.56
CA GLN A 188 -12.37 -7.79 -3.40
C GLN A 188 -12.95 -9.06 -2.76
N THR A 189 -13.12 -9.08 -1.44
CA THR A 189 -13.62 -10.22 -0.69
C THR A 189 -15.02 -10.01 -0.11
N LEU A 190 -15.70 -8.91 -0.44
CA LEU A 190 -17.02 -8.57 0.10
C LEU A 190 -17.05 -8.43 1.63
N THR A 191 -15.93 -8.03 2.24
CA THR A 191 -15.81 -7.77 3.68
C THR A 191 -15.89 -6.27 3.92
N VAL A 192 -16.67 -5.86 4.93
CA VAL A 192 -16.85 -4.44 5.28
C VAL A 192 -15.59 -3.93 5.97
N PRO A 193 -14.89 -2.92 5.41
CA PRO A 193 -13.70 -2.37 6.04
C PRO A 193 -14.06 -1.45 7.21
N ILE A 194 -13.36 -1.60 8.33
CA ILE A 194 -13.22 -0.58 9.37
C ILE A 194 -11.85 0.06 9.13
N TYR A 195 -11.84 1.24 8.51
CA TYR A 195 -10.66 1.78 7.85
C TYR A 195 -9.95 2.89 8.65
N TYR A 196 -8.61 2.88 8.60
CA TYR A 196 -7.74 3.97 9.05
C TYR A 196 -6.63 4.15 8.01
N GLY A 197 -6.49 5.35 7.45
CA GLY A 197 -5.55 5.66 6.36
C GLY A 197 -5.89 7.03 5.77
N ALA A 198 -5.98 7.16 4.44
CA ALA A 198 -6.38 8.41 3.80
C ALA A 198 -7.62 9.10 4.42
N GLU A 199 -7.45 10.36 4.82
CA GLU A 199 -8.51 11.16 5.46
C GLU A 199 -9.61 11.56 4.46
N ASN A 200 -9.23 11.75 3.20
CA ASN A 200 -10.13 12.05 2.10
C ASN A 200 -10.66 10.80 1.36
N ILE A 201 -10.66 9.62 2.00
CA ILE A 201 -11.07 8.37 1.34
C ILE A 201 -12.50 8.40 0.78
N GLY A 202 -13.39 9.24 1.33
CA GLY A 202 -14.76 9.39 0.84
C GLY A 202 -14.89 10.09 -0.51
N GLU A 203 -13.79 10.58 -1.09
CA GLU A 203 -13.74 11.18 -2.42
C GLU A 203 -13.53 10.16 -3.56
N PHE A 204 -13.37 8.88 -3.22
CA PHE A 204 -13.11 7.75 -4.15
C PHE A 204 -14.27 6.76 -4.16
#